data_AF-A0A844B7Z2-F1
#
_entry.id   AF-A0A844B7Z2-F1
#
_cell.length_a   1.000
_cell.length_b   1.000
_cell.length_c   1.000
_cell.angle_alpha   90.00
_cell.angle_beta   90.00
_cell.angle_gamma   90.00
#
_symmetry.space_group_name_H-M   'P 1'
#
loop_
_entity.id
_entity.type
_entity.pdbx_description
1 polymer ?
#
loop_
_entity_poly.entity_id
_entity_poly.type
_entity_poly.pdbx_seq_one_letter_code
_entity_poly.pdbx_strand_id
1 'polypeptide(L)'
;MKKNASKRIEGTSPGRLRPLLRIAALGCAATALAAEAHVKWFAPYIVGAPPQPLSATLTNQWFWIGIALVLVFFLATRAIEKMSIGQSILAGMDKVMNPLWLRLDDFVRVVIAAFFVAIFAVGGVYLTPDLKTPNEWVSWMQLLIAAFVFSRRTMPLAAAGIILLWVLALTEYDLFHLLDYLALGVSVAGYLVLESSNKPEWRKYRFEVLRWGVAIALMWSSLEKFAYPDWFYPLVEEKPFLTFGMPRDVFIPMAGVAEFTMGFGLLWTALVRRLSAITLFVIFNAAVYPFGRIDLVGHALIMAIIVAIAADPTPQVRFAIRRSAWTIPAALSAALVVFASGYWGLHLALYGPNGEANPTTAEMATHTYSAEHPHGPQAIGKATAPPAPAGAHGLGHAAPPASASGGSARGAYEASMAKMHGPMQVGIQHPDPDVAFVLGMIPHHQGAIDMAQIQLQYGKDPANRKLAREIIAAQQHEIEEMKSWLAARGVKHSE
;
A
#
# COMPACT_ATOMS: atom_id res chain seq x y z
N MET A 1 -62.27 -1.25 -23.55
CA MET A 1 -62.92 0.05 -23.31
C MET A 1 -63.24 0.20 -21.83
N LYS A 2 -62.77 1.30 -21.22
CA LYS A 2 -63.12 1.91 -19.91
C LYS A 2 -62.86 1.08 -18.63
N LYS A 3 -62.39 1.62 -17.49
CA LYS A 3 -61.52 2.73 -17.06
C LYS A 3 -61.50 2.66 -15.53
N ASN A 4 -60.32 2.79 -14.91
CA ASN A 4 -59.99 3.35 -13.59
C ASN A 4 -60.77 2.97 -12.31
N ALA A 5 -60.02 2.55 -11.29
CA ALA A 5 -59.97 3.29 -10.02
C ALA A 5 -58.65 3.01 -9.27
N SER A 6 -57.84 4.06 -9.18
CA SER A 6 -56.63 4.18 -8.36
C SER A 6 -57.01 4.41 -6.90
N LYS A 7 -56.43 3.67 -5.95
CA LYS A 7 -56.45 4.00 -4.52
C LYS A 7 -55.03 4.33 -4.07
N ARG A 8 -54.80 5.64 -3.97
CA ARG A 8 -53.69 6.32 -3.31
C ARG A 8 -53.88 6.15 -1.80
N ILE A 9 -52.87 5.64 -1.08
CA ILE A 9 -52.83 5.67 0.39
C ILE A 9 -52.00 6.91 0.78
N GLU A 10 -52.66 7.80 1.53
CA GLU A 10 -52.12 9.05 2.06
C GLU A 10 -51.29 8.81 3.32
N GLY A 11 -50.52 9.84 3.67
CA GLY A 11 -49.38 9.78 4.58
C GLY A 11 -49.73 9.52 6.03
N THR A 12 -48.82 8.83 6.71
CA THR A 12 -48.67 8.83 8.15
C THR A 12 -47.46 9.69 8.53
N SER A 13 -47.70 10.61 9.47
CA SER A 13 -46.73 11.58 10.01
C SER A 13 -45.54 10.89 10.69
N PRO A 14 -44.29 11.40 10.55
CA PRO A 14 -43.16 10.88 11.31
C PRO A 14 -43.20 11.41 12.74
N GLY A 15 -43.61 10.54 13.67
CA GLY A 15 -43.45 10.74 15.11
C GLY A 15 -41.98 10.87 15.50
N ARG A 16 -41.67 11.91 16.28
CA ARG A 16 -40.37 12.19 16.89
C ARG A 16 -39.81 10.97 17.63
N LEU A 17 -38.71 10.40 17.16
CA LEU A 17 -37.75 9.69 18.02
C LEU A 17 -36.56 10.60 18.31
N ARG A 18 -36.43 10.95 19.59
CA ARG A 18 -35.40 11.77 20.21
C ARG A 18 -34.07 10.96 20.41
N PRO A 19 -32.97 11.62 20.81
CA PRO A 19 -31.61 11.26 20.44
C PRO A 19 -30.98 10.27 21.42
N LEU A 20 -30.91 9.00 21.05
CA LEU A 20 -30.08 8.01 21.75
C LEU A 20 -28.79 7.65 20.98
N LEU A 21 -28.66 8.09 19.72
CA LEU A 21 -27.47 7.85 18.89
C LEU A 21 -26.33 8.87 19.10
N ARG A 22 -26.50 9.88 19.96
CA ARG A 22 -25.45 10.88 20.22
C ARG A 22 -24.48 10.53 21.35
N ILE A 23 -24.73 9.45 22.10
CA ILE A 23 -23.88 9.08 23.26
C ILE A 23 -22.86 7.97 22.89
N ALA A 24 -23.06 7.22 21.81
CA ALA A 24 -22.12 6.19 21.39
C ALA A 24 -20.88 6.74 20.63
N ALA A 25 -20.92 7.99 20.16
CA ALA A 25 -19.83 8.59 19.37
C ALA A 25 -18.74 9.30 20.20
N LEU A 26 -18.90 9.40 21.52
CA LEU A 26 -17.98 10.13 22.42
C LEU A 26 -17.25 9.23 23.44
N GLY A 27 -17.46 7.91 23.40
CA GLY A 27 -16.97 6.98 24.42
C GLY A 27 -15.63 6.30 24.16
N CYS A 28 -15.06 6.38 22.95
CA CYS A 28 -13.80 5.67 22.62
C CYS A 28 -12.59 6.60 22.44
N ALA A 29 -12.59 7.76 23.11
CA ALA A 29 -11.50 8.74 23.02
C ALA A 29 -10.49 8.67 24.19
N ALA A 30 -10.51 7.65 25.04
CA ALA A 30 -9.64 7.60 26.20
C ALA A 30 -9.15 6.18 26.51
N THR A 31 -8.09 5.78 25.80
CA THR A 31 -6.87 5.10 26.33
C THR A 31 -6.00 4.76 25.12
N ALA A 32 -5.17 5.71 24.70
CA ALA A 32 -4.21 5.52 23.62
C ALA A 32 -2.99 4.78 24.14
N LEU A 33 -2.85 3.51 23.78
CA LEU A 33 -1.55 2.83 23.73
C LEU A 33 -1.18 2.68 22.25
N ALA A 34 0.09 2.95 21.93
CA ALA A 34 0.64 2.99 20.58
C ALA A 34 0.84 1.56 20.01
N ALA A 35 0.53 1.38 18.72
CA ALA A 35 0.90 0.19 17.91
C ALA A 35 0.67 0.44 16.39
N GLU A 36 1.54 -0.15 15.55
CA GLU A 36 1.84 0.22 14.14
C GLU A 36 1.54 -0.92 13.08
N ALA A 37 1.78 -0.65 11.76
CA ALA A 37 1.01 -0.99 10.52
C ALA A 37 1.27 -2.30 9.69
N HIS A 38 0.65 -2.43 8.47
CA HIS A 38 0.35 -3.63 7.61
C HIS A 38 0.82 -3.62 6.13
N VAL A 39 1.14 -4.80 5.53
CA VAL A 39 0.91 -5.24 4.13
C VAL A 39 1.99 -4.92 3.08
N LYS A 40 1.69 -3.95 2.22
CA LYS A 40 2.58 -3.32 1.21
C LYS A 40 3.83 -2.61 1.81
N TRP A 41 4.04 -2.81 3.10
CA TRP A 41 4.73 -1.91 4.03
C TRP A 41 5.97 -2.56 4.67
N PHE A 42 6.35 -3.78 4.25
CA PHE A 42 7.31 -4.61 5.02
C PHE A 42 8.66 -4.87 4.35
N ALA A 43 8.85 -4.36 3.15
CA ALA A 43 10.14 -4.39 2.49
C ALA A 43 10.42 -3.02 1.85
N PRO A 44 11.66 -2.52 1.88
CA PRO A 44 12.05 -1.42 1.02
C PRO A 44 11.74 -1.83 -0.41
N TYR A 45 10.82 -1.12 -1.07
CA TYR A 45 10.53 -1.33 -2.48
C TYR A 45 11.17 -0.20 -3.27
N ILE A 46 11.74 -0.56 -4.41
CA ILE A 46 12.33 0.40 -5.34
C ILE A 46 11.25 0.65 -6.39
N VAL A 47 10.79 1.90 -6.47
CA VAL A 47 9.67 2.35 -7.33
C VAL A 47 9.86 1.92 -8.80
N GLY A 48 11.10 1.87 -9.27
CA GLY A 48 11.44 1.41 -10.62
C GLY A 48 12.09 0.04 -10.70
N ALA A 49 12.13 -0.78 -9.63
CA ALA A 49 12.73 -2.10 -9.72
C ALA A 49 12.04 -2.92 -10.82
N PRO A 50 12.79 -3.53 -11.75
CA PRO A 50 12.18 -4.28 -12.84
C PRO A 50 11.41 -5.49 -12.28
N PRO A 51 10.16 -5.72 -12.73
CA PRO A 51 9.40 -6.89 -12.32
C PRO A 51 10.08 -8.17 -12.83
N GLN A 52 9.92 -9.26 -12.09
CA GLN A 52 10.30 -10.59 -12.57
C GLN A 52 9.66 -10.84 -13.95
N PRO A 53 10.36 -11.54 -14.86
CA PRO A 53 9.82 -11.79 -16.18
C PRO A 53 8.53 -12.62 -16.06
N LEU A 54 7.55 -12.34 -16.92
CA LEU A 54 6.26 -13.06 -16.91
C LEU A 54 6.42 -14.58 -17.03
N SER A 55 7.50 -15.05 -17.67
CA SER A 55 7.87 -16.46 -17.74
C SER A 55 8.08 -17.11 -16.37
N ALA A 56 8.53 -16.38 -15.34
CA ALA A 56 8.66 -16.89 -13.99
C ALA A 56 7.29 -17.26 -13.40
N THR A 57 6.28 -16.40 -13.60
CA THR A 57 4.90 -16.68 -13.19
C THR A 57 4.29 -17.83 -13.98
N LEU A 58 4.49 -17.85 -15.30
CA LEU A 58 3.91 -18.86 -16.19
C LEU A 58 4.55 -20.24 -16.03
N THR A 59 5.78 -20.33 -15.53
CA THR A 59 6.44 -21.61 -15.22
C THR A 59 6.18 -22.06 -13.77
N ASN A 60 5.61 -21.21 -12.92
CA ASN A 60 5.30 -21.54 -11.54
C ASN A 60 4.11 -22.52 -11.47
N GLN A 61 4.35 -23.74 -10.97
CA GLN A 61 3.32 -24.77 -10.82
C GLN A 61 2.18 -24.35 -9.88
N TRP A 62 2.49 -23.63 -8.80
CA TRP A 62 1.51 -23.23 -7.78
C TRP A 62 0.55 -22.15 -8.30
N PHE A 63 1.02 -21.30 -9.23
CA PHE A 63 0.16 -20.40 -9.98
C PHE A 63 -0.95 -21.17 -10.73
N TRP A 64 -0.57 -22.19 -11.51
CA TRP A 64 -1.53 -22.98 -12.29
C TRP A 64 -2.44 -23.86 -11.42
N ILE A 65 -1.91 -24.43 -10.34
CA ILE A 65 -2.74 -25.15 -9.35
C ILE A 65 -3.77 -24.20 -8.75
N GLY A 66 -3.37 -22.99 -8.34
CA GLY A 66 -4.29 -21.97 -7.86
C GLY A 66 -5.38 -21.64 -8.87
N ILE A 67 -5.01 -21.43 -10.15
CA ILE A 67 -5.97 -21.14 -11.23
C ILE A 67 -6.95 -22.32 -11.41
N ALA A 68 -6.46 -23.55 -11.41
CA ALA A 68 -7.31 -24.74 -11.54
C ALA A 68 -8.32 -24.85 -10.39
N LEU A 69 -7.88 -24.64 -9.14
CA LEU A 69 -8.75 -24.67 -7.96
C LEU A 69 -9.85 -23.60 -8.04
N VAL A 70 -9.49 -22.37 -8.43
CA VAL A 70 -10.46 -21.29 -8.61
C VAL A 70 -11.45 -21.60 -9.74
N LEU A 71 -10.98 -22.14 -10.87
CA LEU A 71 -11.87 -22.49 -11.98
C LEU A 71 -12.88 -23.56 -11.55
N VAL A 72 -12.45 -24.57 -10.80
CA VAL A 72 -13.35 -25.57 -10.20
C VAL A 72 -14.36 -24.88 -9.30
N PHE A 73 -13.93 -24.00 -8.39
CA PHE A 73 -14.82 -23.25 -7.50
C PHE A 73 -15.85 -22.41 -8.28
N PHE A 74 -15.43 -21.68 -9.31
CA PHE A 74 -16.29 -20.79 -10.09
C PHE A 74 -17.30 -21.57 -10.94
N LEU A 75 -16.87 -22.65 -11.59
CA LEU A 75 -17.73 -23.52 -12.37
C LEU A 75 -18.75 -24.24 -11.47
N ALA A 76 -18.31 -24.76 -10.32
CA ALA A 76 -19.17 -25.39 -9.33
C ALA A 76 -20.20 -24.41 -8.77
N THR A 77 -19.76 -23.21 -8.37
CA THR A 77 -20.65 -22.14 -7.87
C THR A 77 -21.66 -21.74 -8.93
N ARG A 78 -21.25 -21.65 -10.20
CA ARG A 78 -22.16 -21.35 -11.31
C ARG A 78 -23.17 -22.46 -11.57
N ALA A 79 -22.79 -23.72 -11.40
CA ALA A 79 -23.71 -24.86 -11.48
C ALA A 79 -24.73 -24.82 -10.33
N ILE A 80 -24.25 -24.61 -9.10
CA ILE A 80 -25.08 -24.48 -7.89
C ILE A 80 -26.09 -23.33 -8.02
N GLU A 81 -25.67 -22.17 -8.54
CA GLU A 81 -26.54 -21.00 -8.72
C GLU A 81 -27.77 -21.28 -9.61
N LYS A 82 -27.63 -22.22 -10.58
CA LYS A 82 -28.73 -22.64 -11.46
C LYS A 82 -29.67 -23.67 -10.82
N MET A 83 -29.28 -24.28 -9.71
CA MET A 83 -30.07 -25.25 -8.96
C MET A 83 -31.00 -24.54 -7.97
N SER A 84 -32.03 -25.25 -7.49
CA SER A 84 -32.93 -24.77 -6.42
C SER A 84 -32.19 -24.41 -5.13
N ILE A 85 -31.12 -25.13 -4.82
CA ILE A 85 -30.27 -24.85 -3.66
C ILE A 85 -29.55 -23.51 -3.78
N GLY A 86 -29.06 -23.14 -4.97
CA GLY A 86 -28.43 -21.83 -5.18
C GLY A 86 -29.42 -20.67 -5.03
N GLN A 87 -30.66 -20.84 -5.51
CA GLN A 87 -31.72 -19.87 -5.29
C GLN A 87 -32.08 -19.73 -3.80
N SER A 88 -32.10 -20.85 -3.07
CA SER A 88 -32.35 -20.86 -1.63
C SER A 88 -31.22 -20.17 -0.85
N ILE A 89 -29.96 -20.39 -1.24
CA ILE A 89 -28.79 -19.70 -0.66
C ILE A 89 -28.92 -18.19 -0.90
N LEU A 90 -29.17 -17.75 -2.14
CA LEU A 90 -29.29 -16.33 -2.47
C LEU A 90 -30.46 -15.67 -1.71
N ALA A 91 -31.62 -16.32 -1.61
CA ALA A 91 -32.74 -15.82 -0.83
C ALA A 91 -32.43 -15.74 0.67
N GLY A 92 -31.66 -16.69 1.21
CA GLY A 92 -31.14 -16.65 2.57
C GLY A 92 -30.21 -15.44 2.78
N MET A 93 -29.25 -15.24 1.88
CA MET A 93 -28.34 -14.09 1.92
C MET A 93 -29.10 -12.76 1.83
N ASP A 94 -30.11 -12.68 0.95
CA ASP A 94 -30.96 -11.50 0.82
C ASP A 94 -31.69 -11.20 2.13
N LYS A 95 -32.25 -12.22 2.79
CA LYS A 95 -32.93 -12.06 4.08
C LYS A 95 -31.98 -11.51 5.16
N VAL A 96 -30.76 -12.06 5.25
CA VAL A 96 -29.78 -11.62 6.26
C VAL A 96 -29.27 -10.20 5.95
N MET A 97 -29.04 -9.87 4.68
CA MET A 97 -28.47 -8.58 4.26
C MET A 97 -29.51 -7.48 4.06
N ASN A 98 -30.81 -7.79 4.03
CA ASN A 98 -31.87 -6.80 3.76
C ASN A 98 -31.82 -5.56 4.69
N PRO A 99 -31.59 -5.67 6.02
CA PRO A 99 -31.49 -4.49 6.87
C PRO A 99 -30.37 -3.53 6.44
N LEU A 100 -29.23 -4.08 6.01
CA LEU A 100 -28.10 -3.31 5.51
C LEU A 100 -28.40 -2.74 4.12
N TRP A 101 -28.99 -3.53 3.23
CA TRP A 101 -29.36 -3.10 1.88
C TRP A 101 -30.27 -1.85 1.88
N LEU A 102 -31.26 -1.82 2.78
CA LEU A 102 -32.18 -0.68 2.92
C LEU A 102 -31.49 0.62 3.37
N ARG A 103 -30.30 0.52 3.97
CA ARG A 103 -29.50 1.65 4.46
C ARG A 103 -28.13 1.73 3.80
N LEU A 104 -27.96 1.08 2.65
CA LEU A 104 -26.62 0.87 2.09
C LEU A 104 -25.95 2.19 1.70
N ASP A 105 -26.72 3.14 1.18
CA ASP A 105 -26.22 4.48 0.88
C ASP A 105 -25.82 5.27 2.13
N ASP A 106 -26.52 5.07 3.25
CA ASP A 106 -26.14 5.70 4.52
C ASP A 106 -24.87 5.05 5.08
N PHE A 107 -24.79 3.72 5.04
CA PHE A 107 -23.61 2.95 5.45
C PHE A 107 -22.35 3.39 4.69
N VAL A 108 -22.40 3.38 3.36
CA VAL A 108 -21.23 3.75 2.52
C VAL A 108 -20.81 5.20 2.78
N ARG A 109 -21.77 6.15 2.87
CA ARG A 109 -21.46 7.56 3.13
C ARG A 109 -20.88 7.80 4.52
N VAL A 110 -21.39 7.12 5.54
CA VAL A 110 -20.83 7.18 6.90
C VAL A 110 -19.40 6.65 6.92
N VAL A 111 -19.13 5.52 6.26
CA VAL A 111 -17.76 4.98 6.19
C VAL A 111 -16.83 5.90 5.41
N ILE A 112 -17.25 6.47 4.28
CA ILE A 112 -16.45 7.47 3.54
C ILE A 112 -16.10 8.64 4.47
N ALA A 113 -17.08 9.21 5.17
CA ALA A 113 -16.82 10.31 6.09
C ALA A 113 -15.87 9.90 7.23
N ALA A 114 -16.09 8.74 7.85
CA ALA A 114 -15.21 8.22 8.91
C ALA A 114 -13.78 7.98 8.42
N PHE A 115 -13.63 7.44 7.20
CA PHE A 115 -12.34 7.25 6.54
C PHE A 115 -11.60 8.57 6.34
N PHE A 116 -12.27 9.60 5.78
CA PHE A 116 -11.66 10.91 5.57
C PHE A 116 -11.30 11.61 6.89
N VAL A 117 -12.08 11.42 7.96
CA VAL A 117 -11.72 11.88 9.32
C VAL A 117 -10.53 11.10 9.87
N ALA A 118 -10.44 9.79 9.62
CA ALA A 118 -9.33 8.97 10.10
C ALA A 118 -8.01 9.36 9.42
N ILE A 119 -7.99 9.55 8.10
CA ILE A 119 -6.77 10.00 7.39
C ILE A 119 -6.41 11.45 7.71
N PHE A 120 -7.39 12.32 8.01
CA PHE A 120 -7.12 13.64 8.59
C PHE A 120 -6.35 13.53 9.91
N ALA A 121 -6.75 12.60 10.79
CA ALA A 121 -6.08 12.37 12.05
C ALA A 121 -4.68 11.73 11.90
N VAL A 122 -4.44 11.00 10.80
CA VAL A 122 -3.10 10.52 10.43
C VAL A 122 -2.22 11.70 9.98
N GLY A 123 -2.76 12.61 9.16
CA GLY A 123 -2.05 13.79 8.67
C GLY A 123 -1.01 13.48 7.59
N GLY A 124 -0.70 14.47 6.75
CA GLY A 124 0.41 14.38 5.78
C GLY A 124 0.24 13.29 4.71
N VAL A 125 -0.99 12.97 4.33
CA VAL A 125 -1.33 11.92 3.36
C VAL A 125 -2.41 12.38 2.39
N TYR A 126 -2.46 11.88 1.16
CA TYR A 126 -3.45 12.24 0.13
C TYR A 126 -4.77 11.48 0.28
N LEU A 127 -4.77 10.18 0.02
CA LEU A 127 -5.98 9.34 0.00
C LEU A 127 -5.84 8.05 0.81
N THR A 128 -4.62 7.64 1.10
CA THR A 128 -4.30 6.48 1.92
C THR A 128 -3.07 6.83 2.75
N PRO A 129 -2.85 6.20 3.91
CA PRO A 129 -1.62 6.34 4.67
C PRO A 129 -0.31 6.16 3.86
N ASP A 130 -0.33 5.49 2.70
CA ASP A 130 0.83 5.29 1.80
C ASP A 130 1.21 6.50 0.95
N LEU A 131 0.22 7.32 0.55
CA LEU A 131 0.43 8.44 -0.37
C LEU A 131 0.79 9.67 0.46
N LYS A 132 2.05 9.78 0.88
CA LYS A 132 2.55 10.89 1.71
C LYS A 132 2.54 12.21 0.96
N THR A 133 2.35 13.30 1.70
CA THR A 133 2.50 14.66 1.19
C THR A 133 2.96 15.61 2.30
N PRO A 134 3.87 16.57 2.01
CA PRO A 134 4.27 17.59 2.98
C PRO A 134 3.21 18.70 3.15
N ASN A 135 2.16 18.69 2.33
CA ASN A 135 1.18 19.77 2.24
C ASN A 135 0.07 19.65 3.29
N GLU A 136 0.16 20.38 4.40
CA GLU A 136 -0.84 20.32 5.49
C GLU A 136 -2.28 20.67 5.07
N TRP A 137 -2.45 21.51 4.06
CA TRP A 137 -3.78 21.90 3.56
C TRP A 137 -4.57 20.71 2.99
N VAL A 138 -3.87 19.65 2.56
CA VAL A 138 -4.49 18.41 2.08
C VAL A 138 -5.33 17.76 3.18
N SER A 139 -4.85 17.74 4.42
CA SER A 139 -5.60 17.19 5.55
C SER A 139 -6.87 18.00 5.81
N TRP A 140 -6.82 19.32 5.76
CA TRP A 140 -8.02 20.16 5.90
C TRP A 140 -9.05 19.92 4.77
N MET A 141 -8.58 19.68 3.54
CA MET A 141 -9.45 19.28 2.44
C MET A 141 -10.16 17.95 2.71
N GLN A 142 -9.47 16.96 3.30
CA GLN A 142 -10.08 15.68 3.70
C GLN A 142 -11.22 15.87 4.71
N LEU A 143 -11.04 16.76 5.69
CA LEU A 143 -12.09 17.08 6.65
C LEU A 143 -13.31 17.75 5.99
N LEU A 144 -13.09 18.63 5.00
CA LEU A 144 -14.17 19.22 4.20
C LEU A 144 -14.90 18.16 3.37
N ILE A 145 -14.17 17.22 2.75
CA ILE A 145 -14.77 16.08 2.04
C ILE A 145 -15.67 15.29 2.99
N ALA A 146 -15.19 14.95 4.20
CA ALA A 146 -15.98 14.22 5.19
C ALA A 146 -17.29 14.94 5.55
N ALA A 147 -17.27 16.27 5.69
CA ALA A 147 -18.46 17.07 5.96
C ALA A 147 -19.43 17.10 4.77
N PHE A 148 -18.91 17.21 3.55
CA PHE A 148 -19.72 17.38 2.33
C PHE A 148 -20.43 16.11 1.85
N VAL A 149 -20.01 14.93 2.29
CA VAL A 149 -20.59 13.63 1.90
C VAL A 149 -22.06 13.46 2.35
N PHE A 150 -22.51 14.16 3.38
CA PHE A 150 -23.86 13.96 3.95
C PHE A 150 -25.00 14.69 3.23
N SER A 151 -24.71 15.72 2.42
CA SER A 151 -25.74 16.49 1.71
C SER A 151 -25.68 16.25 0.21
N ARG A 152 -26.85 16.00 -0.39
CA ARG A 152 -27.00 15.83 -1.86
C ARG A 152 -26.45 17.01 -2.66
N ARG A 153 -26.49 18.22 -2.10
CA ARG A 153 -25.97 19.43 -2.76
C ARG A 153 -24.45 19.54 -2.70
N THR A 154 -23.83 19.03 -1.64
CA THR A 154 -22.38 19.14 -1.40
C THR A 154 -21.60 17.89 -1.82
N MET A 155 -22.26 16.74 -1.99
CA MET A 155 -21.62 15.50 -2.46
C MET A 155 -20.80 15.67 -3.76
N PRO A 156 -21.24 16.42 -4.78
CA PRO A 156 -20.41 16.67 -5.96
C PRO A 156 -19.11 17.44 -5.65
N LEU A 157 -19.13 18.32 -4.64
CA LEU A 157 -17.92 19.03 -4.19
C LEU A 157 -16.96 18.10 -3.45
N ALA A 158 -17.50 17.18 -2.63
CA ALA A 158 -16.69 16.11 -2.03
C ALA A 158 -16.03 15.25 -3.12
N ALA A 159 -16.79 14.85 -4.15
CA ALA A 159 -16.25 14.09 -5.27
C ALA A 159 -15.14 14.85 -6.03
N ALA A 160 -15.33 16.14 -6.29
CA ALA A 160 -14.31 16.98 -6.90
C ALA A 160 -13.04 17.09 -6.03
N GLY A 161 -13.20 17.21 -4.71
CA GLY A 161 -12.09 17.17 -3.75
C GLY A 161 -11.31 15.85 -3.83
N ILE A 162 -12.01 14.70 -3.86
CA ILE A 162 -11.36 13.39 -3.99
C ILE A 162 -10.57 13.27 -5.31
N ILE A 163 -11.15 13.71 -6.43
CA ILE A 163 -10.47 13.71 -7.72
C ILE A 163 -9.26 14.64 -7.70
N LEU A 164 -9.37 15.82 -7.08
CA LEU A 164 -8.24 16.74 -6.94
C LEU A 164 -7.10 16.08 -6.16
N LEU A 165 -7.39 15.44 -5.02
CA LEU A 165 -6.37 14.72 -4.25
C LEU A 165 -5.74 13.57 -5.05
N TRP A 166 -6.54 12.85 -5.84
CA TRP A 166 -6.05 11.78 -6.71
C TRP A 166 -5.14 12.31 -7.83
N VAL A 167 -5.52 13.42 -8.48
CA VAL A 167 -4.71 14.06 -9.53
C VAL A 167 -3.43 14.68 -8.96
N LEU A 168 -3.46 15.23 -7.75
CA LEU A 168 -2.25 15.71 -7.10
C LEU A 168 -1.30 14.57 -6.77
N ALA A 169 -1.81 13.47 -6.24
CA ALA A 169 -1.00 12.28 -5.99
C ALA A 169 -0.38 11.70 -7.29
N LEU A 170 -1.02 11.84 -8.46
CA LEU A 170 -0.42 11.43 -9.75
C LEU A 170 0.86 12.20 -10.07
N THR A 171 1.01 13.43 -9.59
CA THR A 171 2.22 14.23 -9.84
C THR A 171 3.43 13.74 -9.05
N GLU A 172 3.21 12.96 -7.99
CA GLU A 172 4.26 12.48 -7.09
C GLU A 172 4.50 10.95 -7.19
N TYR A 173 3.47 10.15 -7.50
CA TYR A 173 3.52 8.68 -7.41
C TYR A 173 3.31 7.93 -8.74
N ASP A 174 3.19 8.64 -9.87
CA ASP A 174 2.89 8.10 -11.20
C ASP A 174 1.57 7.31 -11.32
N LEU A 175 1.11 7.10 -12.56
CA LEU A 175 -0.13 6.38 -12.83
C LEU A 175 -0.05 4.91 -12.40
N PHE A 176 1.12 4.28 -12.50
CA PHE A 176 1.32 2.86 -12.19
C PHE A 176 0.95 2.52 -10.74
N HIS A 177 1.41 3.33 -9.77
CA HIS A 177 1.09 3.14 -8.36
C HIS A 177 -0.35 3.59 -8.04
N LEU A 178 -0.85 4.63 -8.71
CA LEU A 178 -2.20 5.14 -8.42
C LEU A 178 -3.34 4.23 -8.86
N LEU A 179 -3.06 3.24 -9.72
CA LEU A 179 -4.03 2.22 -10.11
C LEU A 179 -4.45 1.32 -8.94
N ASP A 180 -3.58 1.10 -7.94
CA ASP A 180 -3.95 0.41 -6.69
C ASP A 180 -5.05 1.18 -5.92
N TYR A 181 -5.02 2.51 -6.01
CA TYR A 181 -5.89 3.40 -5.27
C TYR A 181 -7.09 3.89 -6.09
N LEU A 182 -7.36 3.26 -7.24
CA LEU A 182 -8.51 3.59 -8.10
C LEU A 182 -9.85 3.45 -7.36
N ALA A 183 -9.94 2.50 -6.42
CA ALA A 183 -11.10 2.31 -5.57
C ALA A 183 -11.34 3.52 -4.64
N LEU A 184 -10.29 4.01 -3.99
CA LEU A 184 -10.35 5.10 -2.99
C LEU A 184 -10.54 6.48 -3.64
N GLY A 185 -9.96 6.69 -4.82
CA GLY A 185 -10.07 7.95 -5.56
C GLY A 185 -11.28 7.98 -6.48
N VAL A 186 -11.06 7.60 -7.74
CA VAL A 186 -12.00 7.76 -8.86
C VAL A 186 -13.35 7.09 -8.59
N SER A 187 -13.34 5.91 -7.98
CA SER A 187 -14.57 5.11 -7.83
C SER A 187 -15.49 5.66 -6.74
N VAL A 188 -14.93 6.10 -5.61
CA VAL A 188 -15.67 6.77 -4.54
C VAL A 188 -16.20 8.13 -5.01
N ALA A 189 -15.39 8.90 -5.74
CA ALA A 189 -15.86 10.14 -6.35
C ALA A 189 -17.03 9.89 -7.33
N GLY A 190 -16.92 8.87 -8.19
CA GLY A 190 -17.99 8.46 -9.10
C GLY A 190 -19.27 8.04 -8.38
N TYR A 191 -19.15 7.31 -7.26
CA TYR A 191 -20.28 6.99 -6.40
C TYR A 191 -20.99 8.23 -5.87
N LEU A 192 -20.25 9.19 -5.31
CA LEU A 192 -20.83 10.42 -4.74
C LEU A 192 -21.56 11.26 -5.81
N VAL A 193 -21.00 11.35 -7.02
CA VAL A 193 -21.65 12.02 -8.16
C VAL A 193 -22.95 11.29 -8.53
N LEU A 194 -22.90 9.97 -8.71
CA LEU A 194 -24.08 9.18 -9.11
C LEU A 194 -25.16 9.16 -8.03
N GLU A 195 -24.80 9.12 -6.76
CA GLU A 195 -25.76 9.14 -5.64
C GLU A 195 -26.43 10.51 -5.46
N SER A 196 -25.68 11.60 -5.71
CA SER A 196 -26.24 12.96 -5.68
C SER A 196 -27.24 13.23 -6.81
N SER A 197 -27.20 12.44 -7.89
CA SER A 197 -28.03 12.64 -9.08
C SER A 197 -29.51 12.41 -8.82
N ASN A 198 -30.35 13.35 -9.28
CA ASN A 198 -31.81 13.21 -9.28
C ASN A 198 -32.32 12.30 -10.40
N LYS A 199 -31.47 11.90 -11.36
CA LYS A 199 -31.85 11.05 -12.49
C LYS A 199 -31.76 9.57 -12.08
N PRO A 200 -32.87 8.83 -11.97
CA PRO A 200 -32.85 7.42 -11.57
C PRO A 200 -31.97 6.56 -12.49
N GLU A 201 -31.94 6.90 -13.78
CA GLU A 201 -31.12 6.22 -14.79
C GLU A 201 -29.62 6.28 -14.49
N TRP A 202 -29.14 7.32 -13.81
CA TRP A 202 -27.74 7.47 -13.45
C TRP A 202 -27.49 6.82 -12.08
N ARG A 203 -28.37 7.09 -11.12
CA ARG A 203 -28.25 6.63 -9.74
C ARG A 203 -28.21 5.11 -9.60
N LYS A 204 -28.83 4.36 -10.52
CA LYS A 204 -28.79 2.88 -10.53
C LYS A 204 -27.38 2.28 -10.70
N TYR A 205 -26.42 3.04 -11.21
CA TYR A 205 -25.04 2.58 -11.44
C TYR A 205 -24.07 2.87 -10.27
N ARG A 206 -24.52 3.57 -9.21
CA ARG A 206 -23.64 4.06 -8.13
C ARG A 206 -22.81 2.95 -7.44
N PHE A 207 -23.43 1.83 -7.08
CA PHE A 207 -22.71 0.70 -6.47
C PHE A 207 -21.88 -0.09 -7.48
N GLU A 208 -22.25 -0.03 -8.76
CA GLU A 208 -21.50 -0.70 -9.81
C GLU A 208 -20.16 -0.02 -10.06
N VAL A 209 -20.10 1.32 -10.01
CA VAL A 209 -18.83 2.05 -10.09
C VAL A 209 -17.90 1.66 -8.94
N LEU A 210 -18.39 1.61 -7.69
CA LEU A 210 -17.59 1.14 -6.55
C LEU A 210 -17.06 -0.28 -6.77
N ARG A 211 -17.92 -1.16 -7.28
CA ARG A 211 -17.59 -2.57 -7.53
C ARG A 211 -16.52 -2.72 -8.61
N TRP A 212 -16.62 -1.99 -9.71
CA TRP A 212 -15.56 -1.97 -10.73
C TRP A 212 -14.26 -1.41 -10.17
N GLY A 213 -14.33 -0.34 -9.39
CA GLY A 213 -13.19 0.26 -8.71
C GLY A 213 -12.40 -0.75 -7.87
N VAL A 214 -13.08 -1.41 -6.94
CA VAL A 214 -12.46 -2.42 -6.08
C VAL A 214 -11.99 -3.63 -6.87
N ALA A 215 -12.77 -4.12 -7.84
CA ALA A 215 -12.36 -5.25 -8.66
C ALA A 215 -11.06 -4.97 -9.43
N ILE A 216 -10.97 -3.80 -10.06
CA ILE A 216 -9.77 -3.38 -10.81
C ILE A 216 -8.58 -3.19 -9.85
N ALA A 217 -8.78 -2.51 -8.73
CA ALA A 217 -7.72 -2.27 -7.74
C ALA A 217 -7.16 -3.59 -7.19
N LEU A 218 -8.01 -4.56 -6.82
CA LEU A 218 -7.56 -5.87 -6.32
C LEU A 218 -6.86 -6.69 -7.40
N MET A 219 -7.40 -6.72 -8.63
CA MET A 219 -6.73 -7.42 -9.74
C MET A 219 -5.38 -6.79 -10.07
N TRP A 220 -5.27 -5.46 -10.05
CA TRP A 220 -4.02 -4.75 -10.29
C TRP A 220 -3.00 -5.01 -9.18
N SER A 221 -3.37 -4.78 -7.92
CA SER A 221 -2.48 -4.95 -6.76
C SER A 221 -2.01 -6.39 -6.58
N SER A 222 -2.86 -7.38 -6.89
CA SER A 222 -2.48 -8.79 -6.78
C SER A 222 -1.31 -9.20 -7.67
N LEU A 223 -1.06 -8.47 -8.77
CA LEU A 223 0.05 -8.76 -9.69
C LEU A 223 1.42 -8.55 -9.03
N GLU A 224 1.51 -7.74 -7.98
CA GLU A 224 2.75 -7.54 -7.22
C GLU A 224 3.30 -8.84 -6.65
N LYS A 225 2.42 -9.78 -6.25
CA LYS A 225 2.83 -11.10 -5.73
C LYS A 225 3.47 -11.99 -6.80
N PHE A 226 3.25 -11.67 -8.08
CA PHE A 226 3.85 -12.34 -9.21
C PHE A 226 5.09 -11.59 -9.72
N ALA A 227 5.02 -10.26 -9.76
CA ALA A 227 6.09 -9.39 -10.24
C ALA A 227 7.25 -9.28 -9.24
N TYR A 228 6.95 -9.27 -7.94
CA TYR A 228 7.91 -9.05 -6.85
C TYR A 228 7.65 -9.99 -5.67
N PRO A 229 7.70 -11.32 -5.85
CA PRO A 229 7.45 -12.27 -4.76
C PRO A 229 8.39 -12.06 -3.56
N ASP A 230 9.63 -11.64 -3.82
CA ASP A 230 10.67 -11.44 -2.79
C ASP A 230 10.32 -10.31 -1.81
N TRP A 231 9.49 -9.33 -2.20
CA TRP A 231 9.03 -8.25 -1.31
C TRP A 231 8.15 -8.76 -0.17
N PHE A 232 7.59 -9.96 -0.31
CA PHE A 232 6.73 -10.58 0.70
C PHE A 232 7.50 -11.54 1.62
N TYR A 233 8.77 -11.84 1.35
CA TYR A 233 9.54 -12.79 2.17
C TYR A 233 9.77 -12.30 3.61
N PRO A 234 10.20 -11.05 3.85
CA PRO A 234 10.41 -10.56 5.22
C PRO A 234 9.12 -10.66 6.04
N LEU A 235 7.98 -10.34 5.43
CA LEU A 235 6.67 -10.43 6.07
C LEU A 235 6.34 -11.87 6.49
N VAL A 236 6.51 -12.82 5.58
CA VAL A 236 6.18 -14.23 5.84
C VAL A 236 7.11 -14.83 6.90
N GLU A 237 8.36 -14.37 6.95
CA GLU A 237 9.32 -14.76 7.98
C GLU A 237 8.97 -14.16 9.35
N GLU A 238 8.56 -12.89 9.41
CA GLU A 238 8.18 -12.23 10.66
C GLU A 238 6.83 -12.72 11.19
N LYS A 239 5.88 -13.03 10.30
CA LYS A 239 4.49 -13.42 10.62
C LYS A 239 4.16 -14.79 9.99
N PRO A 240 4.77 -15.89 10.44
CA PRO A 240 4.64 -17.21 9.80
C PRO A 240 3.21 -17.78 9.84
N PHE A 241 2.36 -17.32 10.77
CA PHE A 241 0.96 -17.75 10.84
C PHE A 241 0.14 -17.33 9.60
N LEU A 242 0.57 -16.31 8.85
CA LEU A 242 -0.13 -15.86 7.64
C LEU A 242 -0.17 -16.91 6.54
N THR A 243 0.83 -17.81 6.50
CA THR A 243 0.88 -18.86 5.48
C THR A 243 0.06 -20.08 5.82
N PHE A 244 -0.59 -20.12 6.99
CA PHE A 244 -1.32 -21.30 7.49
C PHE A 244 -0.45 -22.58 7.50
N GLY A 245 0.86 -22.42 7.74
CA GLY A 245 1.82 -23.53 7.75
C GLY A 245 2.30 -23.96 6.35
N MET A 246 1.87 -23.29 5.28
CA MET A 246 2.38 -23.54 3.94
C MET A 246 3.77 -22.89 3.74
N PRO A 247 4.66 -23.52 2.94
CA PRO A 247 5.89 -22.89 2.50
C PRO A 247 5.63 -21.59 1.72
N ARG A 248 6.54 -20.61 1.83
CA ARG A 248 6.39 -19.29 1.20
C ARG A 248 6.27 -19.34 -0.33
N ASP A 249 6.98 -20.26 -0.96
CA ASP A 249 6.98 -20.54 -2.41
C ASP A 249 5.66 -21.14 -2.90
N VAL A 250 4.88 -21.73 -1.99
CA VAL A 250 3.50 -22.17 -2.23
C VAL A 250 2.52 -21.01 -1.97
N PHE A 251 2.64 -20.38 -0.80
CA PHE A 251 1.67 -19.42 -0.31
C PHE A 251 1.58 -18.16 -1.16
N ILE A 252 2.71 -17.52 -1.48
CA ILE A 252 2.75 -16.23 -2.18
C ILE A 252 2.07 -16.28 -3.56
N PRO A 253 2.42 -17.20 -4.48
CA PRO A 253 1.75 -17.28 -5.77
C PRO A 253 0.27 -17.66 -5.63
N MET A 254 -0.08 -18.56 -4.70
CA MET A 254 -1.48 -18.93 -4.48
C MET A 254 -2.30 -17.76 -3.91
N ALA A 255 -1.73 -16.95 -3.02
CA ALA A 255 -2.36 -15.74 -2.49
C ALA A 255 -2.59 -14.70 -3.59
N GLY A 256 -1.62 -14.49 -4.49
CA GLY A 256 -1.80 -13.64 -5.67
C GLY A 256 -2.93 -14.11 -6.57
N VAL A 257 -3.00 -15.42 -6.85
CA VAL A 257 -4.10 -15.99 -7.65
C VAL A 257 -5.45 -15.81 -6.96
N ALA A 258 -5.51 -16.09 -5.65
CA ALA A 258 -6.74 -15.95 -4.88
C ALA A 258 -7.25 -14.49 -4.91
N GLU A 259 -6.38 -13.52 -4.68
CA GLU A 259 -6.72 -12.09 -4.70
C GLU A 259 -7.18 -11.62 -6.09
N PHE A 260 -6.41 -11.93 -7.14
CA PHE A 260 -6.76 -11.59 -8.52
C PHE A 260 -8.15 -12.13 -8.89
N THR A 261 -8.36 -13.41 -8.61
CA THR A 261 -9.56 -14.13 -9.03
C THR A 261 -10.78 -13.76 -8.20
N MET A 262 -10.63 -13.46 -6.91
CA MET A 262 -11.72 -12.90 -6.11
C MET A 262 -12.09 -11.50 -6.58
N GLY A 263 -11.13 -10.65 -6.93
CA GLY A 263 -11.36 -9.36 -7.58
C GLY A 263 -12.17 -9.50 -8.89
N PHE A 264 -11.77 -10.43 -9.75
CA PHE A 264 -12.54 -10.81 -10.94
C PHE A 264 -13.95 -11.34 -10.59
N GLY A 265 -14.04 -12.16 -9.53
CA GLY A 265 -15.29 -12.73 -9.01
C GLY A 265 -16.33 -11.68 -8.64
N LEU A 266 -15.92 -10.51 -8.13
CA LEU A 266 -16.81 -9.38 -7.83
C LEU A 266 -17.62 -8.91 -9.06
N LEU A 267 -17.09 -9.14 -10.27
CA LEU A 267 -17.72 -8.77 -11.52
C LEU A 267 -18.57 -9.89 -12.12
N TRP A 268 -18.60 -11.08 -11.52
CA TRP A 268 -19.29 -12.22 -12.08
C TRP A 268 -20.77 -12.31 -11.66
N THR A 269 -21.34 -13.51 -11.67
CA THR A 269 -22.74 -13.77 -11.29
C THR A 269 -22.98 -13.51 -9.80
N ALA A 270 -24.25 -13.41 -9.39
CA ALA A 270 -24.63 -12.96 -8.06
C ALA A 270 -24.01 -13.82 -6.93
N LEU A 271 -24.03 -15.14 -7.08
CA LEU A 271 -23.49 -16.04 -6.06
C LEU A 271 -21.96 -15.97 -6.01
N VAL A 272 -21.29 -16.04 -7.16
CA VAL A 272 -19.81 -15.91 -7.23
C VAL A 272 -19.37 -14.58 -6.64
N ARG A 273 -19.97 -13.47 -7.07
CA ARG A 273 -19.69 -12.12 -6.57
C ARG A 273 -19.80 -12.03 -5.06
N ARG A 274 -20.92 -12.51 -4.49
CA ARG A 274 -21.18 -12.36 -3.06
C ARG A 274 -20.30 -13.27 -2.22
N LEU A 275 -20.04 -14.50 -2.67
CA LEU A 275 -19.10 -15.39 -2.01
C LEU A 275 -17.67 -14.85 -2.07
N SER A 276 -17.21 -14.35 -3.23
CA SER A 276 -15.91 -13.67 -3.33
C SER A 276 -15.81 -12.46 -2.40
N ALA A 277 -16.88 -11.64 -2.31
CA ALA A 277 -16.92 -10.52 -1.39
C ALA A 277 -16.85 -10.95 0.08
N ILE A 278 -17.61 -11.97 0.48
CA ILE A 278 -17.56 -12.50 1.85
C ILE A 278 -16.17 -13.04 2.17
N THR A 279 -15.57 -13.84 1.27
CA THR A 279 -14.22 -14.37 1.46
C THR A 279 -13.18 -13.27 1.57
N LEU A 280 -13.21 -12.26 0.68
CA LEU A 280 -12.33 -11.09 0.78
C LEU A 280 -12.52 -10.35 2.09
N PHE A 281 -13.75 -10.12 2.52
CA PHE A 281 -14.02 -9.44 3.80
C PHE A 281 -13.45 -10.21 4.99
N VAL A 282 -13.60 -11.54 5.00
CA VAL A 282 -13.02 -12.40 6.05
C VAL A 282 -11.49 -12.29 6.05
N ILE A 283 -10.86 -12.37 4.88
CA ILE A 283 -9.39 -12.28 4.75
C ILE A 283 -8.87 -10.92 5.20
N PHE A 284 -9.47 -9.83 4.70
CA PHE A 284 -9.05 -8.47 5.05
C PHE A 284 -9.26 -8.21 6.54
N ASN A 285 -10.40 -8.62 7.10
CA ASN A 285 -10.66 -8.45 8.52
C ASN A 285 -9.73 -9.32 9.40
N ALA A 286 -9.37 -10.52 8.95
CA ALA A 286 -8.39 -11.36 9.63
C ALA A 286 -6.99 -10.74 9.60
N ALA A 287 -6.64 -10.01 8.53
CA ALA A 287 -5.38 -9.29 8.43
C ALA A 287 -5.36 -8.03 9.33
N VAL A 288 -6.48 -7.34 9.55
CA VAL A 288 -6.51 -6.19 10.48
C VAL A 288 -6.02 -6.55 11.90
N TYR A 289 -6.30 -7.75 12.39
CA TYR A 289 -5.93 -8.15 13.76
C TYR A 289 -4.41 -8.12 14.03
N PRO A 290 -3.55 -8.80 13.26
CA PRO A 290 -2.11 -8.77 13.48
C PRO A 290 -1.42 -7.45 13.14
N PHE A 291 -2.04 -6.58 12.36
CA PHE A 291 -1.36 -5.39 11.81
C PHE A 291 -1.98 -4.03 12.20
N GLY A 292 -3.05 -4.04 12.98
CA GLY A 292 -3.49 -2.89 13.76
C GLY A 292 -4.26 -1.80 13.00
N ARG A 293 -4.25 -0.58 13.55
CA ARG A 293 -5.19 0.49 13.14
C ARG A 293 -4.89 1.09 11.78
N ILE A 294 -3.62 1.22 11.42
CA ILE A 294 -3.24 1.87 10.15
C ILE A 294 -3.74 1.03 9.00
N ASP A 295 -3.67 -0.30 9.18
CA ASP A 295 -4.28 -1.25 8.27
C ASP A 295 -5.79 -1.08 8.14
N LEU A 296 -6.46 -1.04 9.29
CA LEU A 296 -7.90 -0.84 9.34
C LEU A 296 -8.28 0.45 8.62
N VAL A 297 -7.52 1.55 8.81
CA VAL A 297 -7.77 2.81 8.11
C VAL A 297 -7.54 2.66 6.62
N GLY A 298 -6.41 2.09 6.18
CA GLY A 298 -6.08 1.91 4.77
C GLY A 298 -7.10 1.04 4.01
N HIS A 299 -7.61 -0.01 4.67
CA HIS A 299 -8.55 -0.95 4.07
C HIS A 299 -10.03 -0.67 4.38
N ALA A 300 -10.36 0.20 5.34
CA ALA A 300 -11.74 0.42 5.81
C ALA A 300 -12.72 0.69 4.66
N LEU A 301 -12.31 1.53 3.71
CA LEU A 301 -13.19 1.90 2.61
C LEU A 301 -13.36 0.75 1.60
N ILE A 302 -12.28 0.01 1.30
CA ILE A 302 -12.35 -1.21 0.46
C ILE A 302 -13.24 -2.25 1.14
N MET A 303 -13.03 -2.52 2.44
CA MET A 303 -13.83 -3.46 3.23
C MET A 303 -15.31 -3.08 3.24
N ALA A 304 -15.65 -1.79 3.41
CA ALA A 304 -17.03 -1.34 3.36
C ALA A 304 -17.66 -1.49 1.97
N ILE A 305 -16.91 -1.24 0.89
CA ILE A 305 -17.39 -1.50 -0.47
C ILE A 305 -17.60 -3.00 -0.68
N ILE A 306 -16.71 -3.86 -0.19
CA ILE A 306 -16.85 -5.33 -0.25
C ILE A 306 -18.13 -5.77 0.49
N VAL A 307 -18.38 -5.23 1.68
CA VAL A 307 -19.64 -5.45 2.42
C VAL A 307 -20.86 -5.00 1.60
N ALA A 308 -20.76 -3.86 0.93
CA ALA A 308 -21.83 -3.39 0.03
C ALA A 308 -22.07 -4.33 -1.16
N ILE A 309 -21.00 -4.90 -1.73
CA ILE A 309 -21.09 -5.89 -2.81
C ILE A 309 -21.70 -7.20 -2.32
N ALA A 310 -21.36 -7.65 -1.11
CA ALA A 310 -21.97 -8.83 -0.50
C ALA A 310 -23.48 -8.63 -0.25
N ALA A 311 -23.88 -7.42 0.15
CA ALA A 311 -25.27 -7.07 0.38
C ALA A 311 -26.11 -6.91 -0.90
N ASP A 312 -25.50 -6.59 -2.05
CA ASP A 312 -26.21 -6.27 -3.31
C ASP A 312 -27.04 -7.46 -3.87
N PRO A 313 -28.39 -7.40 -3.81
CA PRO A 313 -29.29 -8.46 -4.28
C PRO A 313 -29.50 -8.45 -5.79
N THR A 314 -28.93 -7.47 -6.51
CA THR A 314 -29.21 -7.36 -7.94
C THR A 314 -28.66 -8.57 -8.69
N PRO A 315 -29.51 -9.31 -9.42
CA PRO A 315 -29.10 -10.46 -10.22
C PRO A 315 -28.47 -9.95 -11.52
N GLN A 316 -27.29 -9.32 -11.43
CA GLN A 316 -26.69 -8.69 -12.62
C GLN A 316 -25.91 -9.70 -13.46
N VAL A 317 -26.53 -10.13 -14.56
CA VAL A 317 -25.83 -10.68 -15.74
C VAL A 317 -26.12 -9.75 -16.93
N ARG A 318 -25.60 -8.51 -16.85
CA ARG A 318 -25.83 -7.51 -17.91
C ARG A 318 -25.13 -7.86 -19.22
N PHE A 319 -23.97 -8.50 -19.12
CA PHE A 319 -23.23 -8.97 -20.29
C PHE A 319 -23.64 -10.41 -20.63
N ALA A 320 -24.06 -10.63 -21.88
CA ALA A 320 -24.46 -11.96 -22.37
C ALA A 320 -23.36 -13.02 -22.17
N ILE A 321 -22.08 -12.60 -22.24
CA ILE A 321 -20.92 -13.48 -21.99
C ILE A 321 -20.95 -14.12 -20.60
N ARG A 322 -21.60 -13.51 -19.60
CA ARG A 322 -21.65 -14.03 -18.22
C ARG A 322 -22.77 -15.06 -18.01
N ARG A 323 -23.51 -15.45 -19.06
CA ARG A 323 -24.61 -16.43 -18.98
C ARG A 323 -24.14 -17.88 -18.99
N SER A 324 -23.10 -18.18 -19.76
CA SER A 324 -22.51 -19.52 -19.83
C SER A 324 -21.53 -19.75 -18.67
N ALA A 325 -21.37 -21.00 -18.24
CA ALA A 325 -20.30 -21.37 -17.31
C ALA A 325 -18.95 -21.48 -18.05
N TRP A 326 -18.99 -21.91 -19.31
CA TRP A 326 -17.81 -22.09 -20.17
C TRP A 326 -17.12 -20.80 -20.59
N THR A 327 -17.74 -19.65 -20.34
CA THR A 327 -17.11 -18.35 -20.56
C THR A 327 -16.25 -17.90 -19.38
N ILE A 328 -16.33 -18.58 -18.22
CA ILE A 328 -15.50 -18.25 -17.05
C ILE A 328 -14.01 -18.40 -17.37
N PRO A 329 -13.52 -19.54 -17.90
CA PRO A 329 -12.10 -19.67 -18.23
C PRO A 329 -11.65 -18.63 -19.26
N ALA A 330 -12.42 -18.43 -20.33
CA ALA A 330 -12.09 -17.46 -21.37
C ALA A 330 -12.03 -16.01 -20.84
N ALA A 331 -12.99 -15.62 -20.00
CA ALA A 331 -13.03 -14.29 -19.41
C ALA A 331 -11.91 -14.07 -18.37
N LEU A 332 -11.59 -15.09 -17.57
CA LEU A 332 -10.48 -15.03 -16.62
C LEU A 332 -9.14 -14.94 -17.36
N SER A 333 -8.93 -15.73 -18.41
CA SER A 333 -7.74 -15.64 -19.25
C SER A 333 -7.61 -14.28 -19.92
N ALA A 334 -8.72 -13.72 -20.45
CA ALA A 334 -8.72 -12.38 -21.02
C ALA A 334 -8.37 -11.31 -19.97
N ALA A 335 -8.91 -11.43 -18.75
CA ALA A 335 -8.57 -10.52 -17.65
C ALA A 335 -7.08 -10.62 -17.29
N LEU A 336 -6.54 -11.84 -17.14
CA LEU A 336 -5.12 -12.05 -16.87
C LEU A 336 -4.23 -11.42 -17.94
N VAL A 337 -4.57 -11.61 -19.23
CA VAL A 337 -3.82 -10.99 -20.33
C VAL A 337 -3.89 -9.47 -20.24
N VAL A 338 -5.07 -8.87 -20.09
CA VAL A 338 -5.23 -7.41 -20.03
C VAL A 338 -4.46 -6.83 -18.84
N PHE A 339 -4.59 -7.41 -17.66
CA PHE A 339 -3.95 -6.90 -16.46
C PHE A 339 -2.43 -7.15 -16.46
N ALA A 340 -1.96 -8.34 -16.87
CA ALA A 340 -0.52 -8.61 -16.95
C ALA A 340 0.15 -7.76 -18.05
N SER A 341 -0.45 -7.65 -19.24
CA SER A 341 0.08 -6.77 -20.29
C SER A 341 0.03 -5.30 -19.87
N GLY A 342 -1.02 -4.88 -19.17
CA GLY A 342 -1.13 -3.53 -18.62
C GLY A 342 -0.06 -3.25 -17.56
N TYR A 343 0.16 -4.16 -16.63
CA TYR A 343 1.11 -4.00 -15.53
C TYR A 343 2.56 -3.99 -16.02
N TRP A 344 3.01 -5.05 -16.70
CA TRP A 344 4.37 -5.10 -17.25
C TRP A 344 4.60 -4.05 -18.34
N GLY A 345 3.59 -3.78 -19.17
CA GLY A 345 3.67 -2.79 -20.24
C GLY A 345 3.75 -1.37 -19.72
N LEU A 346 2.95 -1.01 -18.70
CA LEU A 346 2.99 0.31 -18.09
C LEU A 346 4.30 0.51 -17.30
N HIS A 347 4.77 -0.52 -16.59
CA HIS A 347 6.09 -0.48 -15.94
C HIS A 347 7.20 -0.22 -16.98
N LEU A 348 7.21 -0.98 -18.09
CA LEU A 348 8.18 -0.81 -19.17
C LEU A 348 8.10 0.59 -19.80
N ALA A 349 6.89 1.13 -19.99
CA ALA A 349 6.68 2.44 -20.58
C ALA A 349 7.15 3.59 -19.69
N LEU A 350 7.06 3.45 -18.36
CA LEU A 350 7.43 4.49 -17.40
C LEU A 350 8.89 4.39 -16.92
N TYR A 351 9.40 3.18 -16.73
CA TYR A 351 10.72 2.93 -16.12
C TYR A 351 11.72 2.25 -17.08
N GLY A 352 11.31 1.91 -18.30
CA GLY A 352 12.17 1.21 -19.25
C GLY A 352 12.48 -0.25 -18.86
N PRO A 353 13.26 -0.97 -19.69
CA PRO A 353 13.53 -2.40 -19.49
C PRO A 353 14.46 -2.67 -18.30
N ASN A 354 15.27 -1.68 -17.91
CA ASN A 354 16.24 -1.79 -16.83
C ASN A 354 15.75 -1.17 -15.50
N GLY A 355 14.54 -0.58 -15.49
CA GLY A 355 14.01 0.05 -14.27
C GLY A 355 14.64 1.41 -13.93
N GLU A 356 14.97 2.21 -14.94
CA GLU A 356 15.50 3.57 -14.76
C GLU A 356 14.45 4.47 -14.12
N ALA A 357 14.45 4.55 -12.79
CA ALA A 357 13.66 5.52 -12.05
C ALA A 357 14.29 6.92 -12.15
N ASN A 358 13.44 7.94 -12.20
CA ASN A 358 13.87 9.33 -12.05
C ASN A 358 14.62 9.46 -10.69
N PRO A 359 15.80 10.11 -10.60
CA PRO A 359 16.60 10.15 -9.36
C PRO A 359 15.88 10.80 -8.16
N THR A 360 14.74 11.47 -8.38
CA THR A 360 13.87 12.02 -7.33
C THR A 360 12.92 11.00 -6.69
N THR A 361 12.68 9.85 -7.33
CA THR A 361 11.81 8.75 -6.85
C THR A 361 12.58 7.46 -6.52
N ALA A 362 13.91 7.50 -6.61
CA ALA A 362 14.79 6.32 -6.57
C ALA A 362 14.75 5.52 -5.25
N GLU A 363 14.38 6.14 -4.13
CA GLU A 363 14.20 5.49 -2.84
C GLU A 363 12.98 6.09 -2.12
N MET A 364 11.78 5.71 -2.55
CA MET A 364 10.58 5.91 -1.73
C MET A 364 10.34 4.65 -0.93
N ALA A 365 10.65 4.68 0.37
CA ALA A 365 10.18 3.67 1.30
C ALA A 365 8.72 3.96 1.65
N THR A 366 7.86 2.92 1.71
CA THR A 366 6.46 3.06 2.16
C THR A 366 6.35 3.48 3.64
N HIS A 367 7.47 3.46 4.37
CA HIS A 367 7.57 3.86 5.77
C HIS A 367 8.96 4.45 6.08
N THR A 368 9.00 5.35 7.06
CA THR A 368 10.23 5.79 7.73
C THR A 368 10.51 4.83 8.88
N TYR A 369 11.77 4.64 9.25
CA TYR A 369 12.14 3.86 10.43
C TYR A 369 11.29 4.20 11.66
N SER A 370 10.75 3.15 12.29
CA SER A 370 10.05 3.25 13.57
C SER A 370 11.03 2.97 14.71
N ALA A 371 11.10 3.90 15.67
CA ALA A 371 11.93 3.74 16.87
C ALA A 371 11.31 2.76 17.89
N GLU A 372 9.98 2.54 17.82
CA GLU A 372 9.26 1.66 18.74
C GLU A 372 9.33 0.20 18.26
N HIS A 373 9.32 -0.05 16.95
CA HIS A 373 9.55 -1.35 16.31
C HIS A 373 10.57 -1.16 15.17
N PRO A 374 11.85 -1.52 15.33
CA PRO A 374 12.87 -1.25 14.31
C PRO A 374 12.64 -2.11 13.06
N HIS A 375 11.89 -1.56 12.10
CA HIS A 375 11.66 -2.11 10.76
C HIS A 375 11.84 -1.01 9.71
N GLY A 376 12.18 -1.44 8.49
CA GLY A 376 12.54 -0.56 7.38
C GLY A 376 13.98 -0.08 7.43
N PRO A 377 14.49 0.46 6.30
CA PRO A 377 15.76 1.16 6.32
C PRO A 377 15.63 2.36 7.28
N GLN A 378 16.51 2.43 8.28
CA GLN A 378 16.82 3.71 8.93
C GLN A 378 17.14 4.70 7.81
N ALA A 379 16.54 5.89 7.87
CA ALA A 379 16.88 6.95 6.95
C ALA A 379 18.36 7.30 7.15
N ILE A 380 19.25 6.60 6.47
CA ILE A 380 20.60 7.08 6.19
C ILE A 380 20.33 8.29 5.30
N GLY A 381 20.44 9.50 5.86
CA GLY A 381 20.09 10.72 5.16
C GLY A 381 20.67 10.72 3.74
N LYS A 382 19.79 10.63 2.73
CA LYS A 382 20.05 10.62 1.28
C LYS A 382 21.53 10.48 0.89
N ALA A 383 22.03 9.25 0.85
CA ALA A 383 23.29 8.96 0.18
C ALA A 383 23.03 8.86 -1.34
N THR A 384 23.37 9.90 -2.10
CA THR A 384 23.45 9.78 -3.55
C THR A 384 24.56 8.78 -3.91
N ALA A 385 24.19 7.64 -4.50
CA ALA A 385 25.15 6.66 -5.03
C ALA A 385 26.01 7.30 -6.15
N PRO A 386 27.31 6.97 -6.25
CA PRO A 386 28.21 7.53 -7.27
C PRO A 386 28.00 6.87 -8.65
N PRO A 387 28.25 7.58 -9.76
CA PRO A 387 28.12 7.00 -11.10
C PRO A 387 29.23 5.98 -11.38
N ALA A 388 28.87 4.87 -12.01
CA ALA A 388 29.81 3.88 -12.56
C ALA A 388 30.69 4.52 -13.66
N PRO A 389 31.99 4.17 -13.77
CA PRO A 389 32.86 4.76 -14.78
C PRO A 389 32.67 4.07 -16.15
N ALA A 390 32.49 4.87 -17.18
CA ALA A 390 32.68 4.47 -18.56
C ALA A 390 34.18 4.23 -18.84
N GLY A 391 34.52 3.12 -19.48
CA GLY A 391 35.89 2.79 -19.85
C GLY A 391 36.39 3.54 -21.09
N ALA A 392 37.65 3.97 -21.06
CA ALA A 392 38.51 4.13 -22.24
C ALA A 392 40.01 4.22 -21.84
N HIS A 393 40.77 3.21 -22.29
CA HIS A 393 42.18 3.21 -22.73
C HIS A 393 43.23 4.20 -22.15
N GLY A 394 44.30 3.60 -21.58
CA GLY A 394 45.63 3.71 -22.22
C GLY A 394 46.68 4.64 -21.61
N LEU A 395 47.71 4.01 -21.02
CA LEU A 395 49.14 4.38 -20.96
C LEU A 395 49.55 5.55 -20.05
N GLY A 396 50.62 5.29 -19.28
CA GLY A 396 51.01 6.06 -18.11
C GLY A 396 52.05 7.14 -18.37
N HIS A 397 52.31 7.92 -17.32
CA HIS A 397 53.55 8.67 -17.11
C HIS A 397 53.73 8.98 -15.63
N ALA A 398 54.99 8.94 -15.20
CA ALA A 398 55.45 9.19 -13.84
C ALA A 398 55.26 10.65 -13.38
N ALA A 399 55.31 10.82 -12.05
CA ALA A 399 55.00 11.98 -11.21
C ALA A 399 55.70 13.32 -11.54
N PRO A 400 55.29 14.41 -10.85
CA PRO A 400 56.22 15.05 -9.92
C PRO A 400 55.59 15.43 -8.55
N PRO A 401 56.41 15.73 -7.52
CA PRO A 401 55.96 15.97 -6.16
C PRO A 401 55.49 17.44 -5.96
N ALA A 402 54.45 17.64 -5.16
CA ALA A 402 54.01 18.97 -4.73
C ALA A 402 53.41 18.84 -3.32
N SER A 403 54.22 19.10 -2.29
CA SER A 403 54.23 20.37 -1.54
C SER A 403 53.04 20.55 -0.59
N ALA A 404 53.29 20.28 0.69
CA ALA A 404 52.43 20.65 1.80
C ALA A 404 52.37 22.18 1.95
N SER A 405 51.17 22.77 1.96
CA SER A 405 50.75 23.86 2.86
C SER A 405 49.37 24.40 2.44
N GLY A 406 48.43 24.42 3.39
CA GLY A 406 47.05 24.90 3.19
C GLY A 406 46.07 23.79 2.83
N GLY A 407 45.76 22.90 3.78
CA GLY A 407 44.99 21.68 3.56
C GLY A 407 43.69 21.92 2.78
N SER A 408 43.66 21.44 1.55
CA SER A 408 42.45 21.42 0.72
C SER A 408 41.42 20.48 1.36
N ALA A 409 40.13 20.75 1.15
CA ALA A 409 39.05 19.87 1.63
C ALA A 409 39.26 18.42 1.17
N ARG A 410 39.79 18.24 -0.05
CA ARG A 410 40.16 16.93 -0.60
C ARG A 410 41.22 16.21 0.27
N GLY A 411 42.31 16.89 0.62
CA GLY A 411 43.36 16.28 1.45
C GLY A 411 42.86 15.93 2.85
N ALA A 412 41.96 16.74 3.41
CA ALA A 412 41.33 16.44 4.70
C ALA A 412 40.44 15.18 4.63
N TYR A 413 39.63 15.04 3.57
CA TYR A 413 38.81 13.85 3.36
C TYR A 413 39.66 12.59 3.15
N GLU A 414 40.72 12.67 2.34
CA GLU A 414 41.64 11.55 2.11
C GLU A 414 42.33 11.11 3.42
N ALA A 415 42.75 12.06 4.27
CA ALA A 415 43.33 11.77 5.58
C ALA A 415 42.32 11.11 6.54
N SER A 416 41.07 11.59 6.57
CA SER A 416 39.99 11.02 7.39
C SER A 416 39.72 9.56 7.03
N MET A 417 39.61 9.26 5.72
CA MET A 417 39.38 7.91 5.24
C MET A 417 40.55 6.97 5.57
N ALA A 418 41.79 7.45 5.42
CA ALA A 418 42.98 6.67 5.77
C ALA A 418 43.04 6.36 7.28
N LYS A 419 42.69 7.32 8.13
CA LYS A 419 42.68 7.18 9.60
C LYS A 419 41.68 6.11 10.08
N MET A 420 40.52 6.02 9.44
CA MET A 420 39.48 5.03 9.76
C MET A 420 39.86 3.60 9.34
N HIS A 421 40.52 3.43 8.19
CA HIS A 421 40.68 2.13 7.53
C HIS A 421 41.43 1.09 8.39
N GLY A 422 42.54 1.49 9.02
CA GLY A 422 43.37 0.59 9.82
C GLY A 422 42.65 0.01 11.04
N PRO A 423 42.16 0.84 11.97
CA PRO A 423 41.44 0.38 13.15
C PRO A 423 40.19 -0.44 12.80
N MET A 424 39.45 -0.07 11.75
CA MET A 424 38.31 -0.86 11.26
C MET A 424 38.74 -2.25 10.82
N GLN A 425 39.81 -2.35 10.01
CA GLN A 425 40.33 -3.63 9.53
C GLN A 425 40.84 -4.52 10.66
N VAL A 426 41.37 -3.94 11.74
CA VAL A 426 41.77 -4.67 12.95
C VAL A 426 40.53 -5.15 13.71
N GLY A 427 39.52 -4.30 13.89
CA GLY A 427 38.30 -4.64 14.63
C GLY A 427 37.53 -5.81 14.04
N ILE A 428 37.37 -5.84 12.71
CA ILE A 428 36.63 -6.91 12.01
C ILE A 428 37.33 -8.28 12.02
N GLN A 429 38.59 -8.36 12.47
CA GLN A 429 39.32 -9.63 12.60
C GLN A 429 39.02 -10.36 13.91
N HIS A 430 38.20 -9.77 14.80
CA HIS A 430 37.82 -10.43 16.03
C HIS A 430 37.05 -11.73 15.73
N PRO A 431 37.32 -12.84 16.44
CA PRO A 431 36.71 -14.14 16.14
C PRO A 431 35.22 -14.23 16.48
N ASP A 432 34.76 -13.44 17.45
CA ASP A 432 33.33 -13.26 17.74
C ASP A 432 32.73 -12.22 16.77
N PRO A 433 31.72 -12.58 15.96
CA PRO A 433 31.14 -11.69 14.95
C PRO A 433 30.42 -10.47 15.55
N ASP A 434 29.81 -10.58 16.73
CA ASP A 434 29.12 -9.46 17.36
C ASP A 434 30.14 -8.43 17.85
N VAL A 435 31.24 -8.91 18.44
CA VAL A 435 32.35 -8.04 18.86
C VAL A 435 33.09 -7.47 17.64
N ALA A 436 33.28 -8.25 16.58
CA ALA A 436 33.91 -7.80 15.33
C ALA A 436 33.11 -6.68 14.67
N PHE A 437 31.78 -6.80 14.65
CA PHE A 437 30.89 -5.75 14.16
C PHE A 437 31.07 -4.46 14.97
N VAL A 438 30.97 -4.53 16.29
CA VAL A 438 31.07 -3.33 17.15
C VAL A 438 32.46 -2.69 17.10
N LEU A 439 33.54 -3.48 17.13
CA LEU A 439 34.92 -2.98 17.00
C LEU A 439 35.21 -2.39 15.62
N GLY A 440 34.60 -2.91 14.56
CA GLY A 440 34.71 -2.33 13.21
C GLY A 440 33.86 -1.07 13.05
N MET A 441 32.71 -1.00 13.71
CA MET A 441 31.75 0.09 13.55
C MET A 441 32.13 1.37 14.30
N ILE A 442 32.81 1.26 15.45
CA ILE A 442 33.34 2.43 16.18
C ILE A 442 34.25 3.32 15.30
N PRO A 443 35.34 2.81 14.66
CA PRO A 443 36.16 3.63 13.79
C PRO A 443 35.44 4.07 12.52
N HIS A 444 34.47 3.28 12.02
CA HIS A 444 33.61 3.70 10.91
C HIS A 444 32.81 4.97 11.26
N HIS A 445 32.17 4.97 12.43
CA HIS A 445 31.41 6.13 12.93
C HIS A 445 32.34 7.32 13.21
N GLN A 446 33.53 7.07 13.76
CA GLN A 446 34.51 8.13 13.96
C GLN A 446 34.96 8.75 12.63
N GLY A 447 35.12 7.94 11.57
CA GLY A 447 35.39 8.43 10.22
C GLY A 447 34.27 9.34 9.68
N ALA A 448 33.00 8.97 9.91
CA ALA A 448 31.86 9.79 9.53
C ALA A 448 31.82 11.13 10.29
N ILE A 449 32.14 11.13 11.59
CA ILE A 449 32.28 12.35 12.41
C ILE A 449 33.38 13.25 11.87
N ASP A 450 34.58 12.69 11.61
CA ASP A 450 35.73 13.43 11.10
C ASP A 450 35.40 14.07 9.73
N MET A 451 34.71 13.34 8.83
CA MET A 451 34.21 13.87 7.55
C MET A 451 33.16 14.97 7.70
N ALA A 452 32.22 14.81 8.63
CA ALA A 452 31.21 15.83 8.92
C ALA A 452 31.84 17.11 9.46
N GLN A 453 32.88 17.01 10.29
CA GLN A 453 33.65 18.17 10.75
C GLN A 453 34.37 18.88 9.60
N ILE A 454 34.94 18.14 8.64
CA ILE A 454 35.51 18.70 7.41
C ILE A 454 34.42 19.46 6.62
N GLN A 455 33.21 18.91 6.50
CA GLN A 455 32.10 19.62 5.85
C GLN A 455 31.70 20.91 6.59
N LEU A 456 31.76 20.94 7.92
CA LEU A 456 31.54 22.15 8.71
C LEU A 456 32.68 23.17 8.61
N GLN A 457 33.89 22.73 8.27
CA GLN A 457 35.05 23.60 8.10
C GLN A 457 35.12 24.20 6.69
N TYR A 458 34.89 23.38 5.65
CA TYR A 458 35.12 23.76 4.25
C TYR A 458 33.82 23.99 3.45
N GLY A 459 32.72 23.35 3.83
CA GLY A 459 31.44 23.41 3.12
C GLY A 459 30.66 24.68 3.42
N LYS A 460 29.99 25.23 2.39
CA LYS A 460 29.20 26.47 2.50
C LYS A 460 27.69 26.27 2.41
N ASP A 461 27.23 25.13 1.89
CA ASP A 461 25.81 24.84 1.72
C ASP A 461 25.10 24.66 3.08
N PRO A 462 24.02 25.42 3.38
CA PRO A 462 23.33 25.35 4.66
C PRO A 462 22.71 23.97 4.97
N ALA A 463 22.20 23.26 3.96
CA ALA A 463 21.57 21.95 4.16
C ALA A 463 22.64 20.90 4.51
N ASN A 464 23.76 20.88 3.80
CA ASN A 464 24.86 19.95 4.07
C ASN A 464 25.56 20.26 5.41
N ARG A 465 25.62 21.53 5.83
CA ARG A 465 26.12 21.89 7.16
C ARG A 465 25.15 21.50 8.27
N LYS A 466 23.83 21.53 8.03
CA LYS A 466 22.83 21.00 8.97
C LYS A 466 22.98 19.49 9.10
N LEU A 467 23.04 18.77 7.98
CA LEU A 467 23.27 17.33 7.94
C LEU A 467 24.56 16.94 8.67
N ALA A 468 25.66 17.67 8.45
CA ALA A 468 26.92 17.40 9.15
C ALA A 468 26.80 17.50 10.69
N ARG A 469 26.04 18.48 11.22
CA ARG A 469 25.80 18.57 12.67
C ARG A 469 24.96 17.41 13.20
N GLU A 470 23.98 16.97 12.42
CA GLU A 470 23.12 15.83 12.76
C GLU A 470 23.91 14.52 12.78
N ILE A 471 24.79 14.29 11.79
CA ILE A 471 25.70 13.15 11.74
C ILE A 471 26.61 13.12 12.97
N ILE A 472 27.23 14.26 13.33
CA ILE A 472 28.10 14.33 14.51
C ILE A 472 27.35 13.93 15.78
N ALA A 473 26.14 14.47 15.98
CA ALA A 473 25.36 14.20 17.18
C ALA A 473 24.93 12.73 17.29
N ALA A 474 24.41 12.16 16.20
CA ALA A 474 23.94 10.77 16.19
C ALA A 474 25.10 9.77 16.36
N GLN A 475 26.14 9.91 15.55
CA GLN A 475 27.25 8.95 15.52
C GLN A 475 28.10 9.01 16.80
N GLN A 476 28.20 10.18 17.44
CA GLN A 476 28.85 10.28 18.75
C GLN A 476 28.07 9.50 19.82
N HIS A 477 26.74 9.58 19.80
CA HIS A 477 25.90 8.83 20.73
C HIS A 477 26.04 7.32 20.52
N GLU A 478 25.99 6.86 19.27
CA GLU A 478 26.15 5.44 18.90
C GLU A 478 27.54 4.89 19.27
N ILE A 479 28.60 5.69 19.15
CA ILE A 479 29.95 5.32 19.63
C ILE A 479 29.93 5.04 21.15
N GLU A 480 29.28 5.90 21.94
CA GLU A 480 29.21 5.71 23.39
C GLU A 480 28.39 4.48 23.79
N GLU A 481 27.31 4.18 23.06
CA GLU A 481 26.53 2.94 23.25
C GLU A 481 27.38 1.70 22.93
N MET A 482 28.10 1.71 21.81
CA MET A 482 28.99 0.63 21.40
C MET A 482 30.14 0.41 22.38
N LYS A 483 30.76 1.49 22.87
CA LYS A 483 31.81 1.42 23.92
C LYS A 483 31.26 0.84 25.22
N SER A 484 30.06 1.26 25.62
CA SER A 484 29.37 0.73 26.81
C SER A 484 29.06 -0.76 26.65
N TRP A 485 28.63 -1.18 25.46
CA TRP A 485 28.34 -2.57 25.13
C TRP A 485 29.57 -3.48 25.21
N LEU A 486 30.73 -2.99 24.73
CA LEU A 486 32.01 -3.69 24.83
C LEU A 486 32.50 -3.77 26.28
N ALA A 487 32.40 -2.66 27.03
CA ALA A 487 32.79 -2.60 28.43
C ALA A 487 32.01 -3.60 29.30
N ALA A 488 30.70 -3.71 29.07
CA ALA A 488 29.84 -4.67 29.77
C ALA A 488 30.24 -6.14 29.52
N ARG A 489 31.00 -6.41 28.46
CA ARG A 489 31.49 -7.76 28.07
C ARG A 489 32.98 -7.97 28.35
N GLY A 490 33.64 -7.01 29.00
CA GLY A 490 35.07 -7.08 29.30
C GLY A 490 35.99 -7.05 28.07
N VAL A 491 35.47 -6.63 26.91
CA VAL A 491 36.26 -6.50 25.69
C VAL A 491 37.02 -5.18 25.75
N LYS A 492 38.35 -5.25 25.72
CA LYS A 492 39.20 -4.05 25.63
C LYS A 492 39.15 -3.51 24.21
N HIS A 493 38.72 -2.26 24.05
CA HIS A 493 38.94 -1.49 22.84
C HIS A 493 40.11 -0.53 23.09
N SER A 494 41.01 -0.38 22.11
CA SER A 494 42.04 0.65 22.16
C SER A 494 41.39 2.02 21.97
N GLU A 495 41.71 2.98 22.85
CA GLU A 495 41.33 4.39 22.70
C GLU A 495 41.94 5.05 21.46
#